data_AF-A0A820YMD0-F1
#
_entry.id   AF-A0A820YMD0-F1
#
_cell.length_a   1.000
_cell.length_b   1.000
_cell.length_c   1.000
_cell.angle_alpha   90.00
_cell.angle_beta   90.00
_cell.angle_gamma   90.00
#
_symmetry.space_group_name_H-M   'P 1'
#
loop_
_entity.id
_entity.type
_entity.pdbx_description
1 polymer ?
#
loop_
_entity_poly.entity_id
_entity_poly.type
_entity_poly.pdbx_seq_one_letter_code
_entity_poly.pdbx_strand_id
1 'polypeptide(L)' 'MVNSKKHDILERYHNLLENNIILTDNFLQWFKEKKIFPDFIFDDIQAISSPRERNKKFLLSIIDNGDIGFTKLVE' A
#
# COMPACT_ATOMS: atom_id res chain seq x y z
N MET A 1 -22.19 2.23 -0.92
CA MET A 1 -21.39 2.10 0.31
C MET A 1 -20.67 0.77 0.26
N VAL A 2 -19.42 0.75 -0.20
CA VAL A 2 -18.59 -0.47 -0.15
C VAL A 2 -17.59 -0.28 1.00
N ASN A 3 -18.10 -0.24 2.24
CA ASN A 3 -17.25 -0.46 3.42
C ASN A 3 -17.06 -1.97 3.55
N SER A 4 -16.13 -2.50 2.75
CA SER A 4 -15.56 -3.83 2.99
C SER A 4 -14.87 -3.79 4.35
N LYS A 5 -15.11 -4.77 5.23
CA LYS A 5 -14.44 -4.88 6.55
C LYS A 5 -12.91 -4.75 6.46
N LYS A 6 -12.33 -5.03 5.29
CA LYS A 6 -10.90 -4.87 5.00
C LYS A 6 -10.47 -3.40 4.91
N HIS A 7 -11.32 -2.54 4.37
CA HIS A 7 -11.12 -1.09 4.33
C HIS A 7 -11.08 -0.52 5.75
N ASP A 8 -12.02 -0.92 6.60
CA ASP A 8 -12.05 -0.54 8.02
C ASP A 8 -10.79 -0.99 8.78
N ILE A 9 -10.22 -2.16 8.44
CA ILE A 9 -8.97 -2.64 9.04
C ILE A 9 -7.80 -1.77 8.59
N LEU A 10 -7.66 -1.50 7.30
CA LEU A 10 -6.59 -0.63 6.79
C LEU A 10 -6.68 0.79 7.36
N GLU A 11 -7.86 1.38 7.43
CA GLU A 11 -8.05 2.69 8.04
C GLU A 11 -7.72 2.67 9.54
N ARG A 12 -8.16 1.65 10.26
CA ARG A 12 -7.91 1.52 11.71
C ARG A 12 -6.44 1.31 12.03
N TYR A 13 -5.71 0.59 11.19
CA TYR A 13 -4.27 0.38 11.33
C TYR A 13 -3.44 1.37 10.51
N HIS A 14 -4.04 2.32 9.80
CA HIS A 14 -3.35 3.25 8.90
C HIS A 14 -2.22 3.99 9.62
N ASN A 15 -2.52 4.59 10.77
CA ASN A 15 -1.53 5.31 11.57
C ASN A 15 -0.42 4.39 12.10
N LEU A 16 -0.71 3.12 12.38
CA LEU A 16 0.28 2.18 12.85
C LEU A 16 1.18 1.72 11.70
N LEU A 17 0.59 1.37 10.56
CA LEU A 17 1.29 0.91 9.36
C LEU A 17 2.09 2.04 8.72
N GLU A 18 1.57 3.27 8.66
CA GLU A 18 2.29 4.44 8.13
C GLU A 18 3.63 4.66 8.85
N ASN A 19 3.66 4.43 10.17
CA ASN A 19 4.85 4.64 10.99
C ASN A 19 5.76 3.41 11.13
N ASN A 20 5.26 2.19 10.83
CA ASN A 20 5.99 0.95 11.10
C ASN A 20 6.27 0.08 9.86
N ILE A 21 5.58 0.31 8.73
CA ILE A 21 5.91 -0.39 7.49
C ILE A 21 7.31 0.02 7.03
N ILE A 22 8.10 -0.98 6.68
CA ILE A 22 9.38 -0.79 6.00
C ILE A 22 9.19 -1.17 4.54
N LEU A 23 8.94 -0.18 3.68
CA LEU A 23 8.90 -0.36 2.23
C LEU A 23 10.32 -0.49 1.69
N THR A 24 10.82 -1.73 1.65
CA THR A 24 12.08 -2.05 0.96
C THR A 24 11.85 -2.13 -0.55
N ASP A 25 12.90 -1.92 -1.33
CA ASP A 25 12.84 -2.03 -2.79
C ASP A 25 12.42 -3.44 -3.23
N ASN A 26 12.89 -4.47 -2.52
CA ASN A 26 12.49 -5.86 -2.75
C ASN A 26 10.99 -6.08 -2.51
N PHE A 27 10.44 -5.46 -1.45
CA PHE A 27 9.01 -5.56 -1.16
C PHE A 27 8.17 -4.86 -2.24
N LEU A 28 8.58 -3.66 -2.66
CA LEU A 28 7.92 -2.93 -3.75
C LEU A 28 8.01 -3.69 -5.08
N GLN A 29 9.16 -4.26 -5.40
CA GLN A 29 9.35 -5.07 -6.60
C GLN A 29 8.48 -6.33 -6.59
N TRP A 30 8.41 -7.05 -5.46
CA TRP A 30 7.51 -8.18 -5.31
C TRP A 30 6.05 -7.78 -5.54
N PHE A 31 5.64 -6.64 -4.98
CA PHE A 31 4.28 -6.12 -5.14
C PHE A 31 3.98 -5.73 -6.60
N LYS A 32 4.98 -5.19 -7.32
CA LYS A 32 4.94 -4.89 -8.76
C LYS A 32 4.78 -6.15 -9.60
N GLU A 33 5.53 -7.22 -9.29
CA GLU A 33 5.44 -8.50 -9.99
C GLU A 33 4.06 -9.15 -9.86
N LYS A 34 3.36 -8.91 -8.73
CA LYS A 34 1.97 -9.35 -8.54
C LYS A 34 0.95 -8.59 -9.39
N LYS A 35 1.37 -7.53 -10.10
CA LYS A 35 0.52 -6.67 -10.94
C LYS A 35 -0.72 -6.16 -10.21
N ILE A 36 -0.56 -5.87 -8.92
CA ILE A 36 -1.64 -5.38 -8.06
C ILE A 36 -1.95 -3.91 -8.38
N PHE A 37 -0.92 -3.16 -8.73
CA PHE A 37 -1.01 -1.77 -9.17
C PHE A 37 -0.44 -1.62 -10.58
N PRO A 38 -0.88 -0.59 -11.32
CA PRO A 38 -0.16 -0.10 -12.49
C PRO A 38 1.27 0.34 -12.13
N ASP A 39 2.21 0.14 -13.06
CA ASP A 39 3.62 0.48 -12.89
C ASP A 39 3.87 1.93 -12.45
N PHE A 40 3.08 2.88 -12.96
CA PHE A 40 3.22 4.30 -12.62
C PHE A 40 2.99 4.60 -11.13
N ILE A 41 2.20 3.78 -10.42
CA ILE A 41 2.00 3.94 -8.98
C ILE A 41 3.29 3.64 -8.22
N PHE A 42 4.09 2.68 -8.69
CA PHE A 42 5.38 2.37 -8.08
C PHE A 42 6.40 3.47 -8.34
N ASP A 43 6.39 4.06 -9.54
CA ASP A 43 7.25 5.19 -9.88
C ASP A 43 6.91 6.41 -9.00
N ASP A 44 5.61 6.69 -8.79
CA ASP A 44 5.12 7.71 -7.86
C ASP A 44 5.60 7.47 -6.42
N ILE A 45 5.55 6.21 -5.95
CA ILE A 45 5.98 5.84 -4.59
C ILE A 45 7.50 6.00 -4.46
N GLN A 46 8.29 5.56 -5.44
CA GLN A 46 9.74 5.67 -5.40
C GLN A 46 10.24 7.11 -5.52
N ALA A 47 9.49 7.99 -6.19
CA ALA A 47 9.80 9.41 -6.25
C ALA A 47 9.69 10.13 -4.89
N ILE A 48 9.03 9.54 -3.89
CA ILE A 48 8.83 10.15 -2.57
C ILE A 48 10.05 9.91 -1.67
N SER A 49 10.74 11.01 -1.35
CA SER A 49 11.93 11.01 -0.49
C SER A 49 11.59 10.73 0.98
N SER A 50 10.47 11.26 1.49
CA SER A 50 10.01 11.06 2.87
C SER A 50 9.51 9.61 3.07
N PRO A 51 10.13 8.80 3.94
CA PRO A 51 9.69 7.42 4.18
C PRO A 51 8.24 7.33 4.64
N ARG A 52 7.81 8.28 5.46
CA ARG A 52 6.45 8.35 5.97
C ARG A 52 5.43 8.65 4.86
N GLU A 53 5.72 9.63 4.01
CA GLU A 53 4.83 9.96 2.89
C GLU A 53 4.79 8.83 1.86
N ARG A 54 5.91 8.13 1.68
CA ARG A 54 5.99 6.93 0.83
C ARG A 54 5.09 5.82 1.35
N ASN A 55 5.18 5.52 2.64
CA ASN A 55 4.32 4.54 3.31
C ASN A 55 2.84 4.92 3.18
N LYS A 56 2.53 6.19 3.41
CA LYS A 56 1.17 6.73 3.25
C LYS A 56 0.66 6.55 1.82
N LYS A 57 1.43 6.93 0.81
CA LYS A 57 1.04 6.80 -0.61
C LYS A 57 0.82 5.34 -1.00
N PHE A 58 1.67 4.43 -0.53
CA PHE A 58 1.51 3.00 -0.74
C PHE A 58 0.21 2.46 -0.09
N LEU A 59 -0.05 2.80 1.18
CA LEU A 59 -1.26 2.39 1.88
C LEU A 59 -2.53 2.94 1.21
N LEU A 60 -2.53 4.20 0.79
CA LEU A 60 -3.63 4.78 0.03
C LEU A 60 -3.85 4.05 -1.30
N SER A 61 -2.77 3.68 -1.99
CA SER A 61 -2.87 2.90 -3.23
C SER A 61 -3.48 1.52 -3.00
N ILE A 62 -3.20 0.87 -1.86
CA ILE A 62 -3.87 -0.37 -1.44
C ILE A 62 -5.36 -0.14 -1.23
N ILE A 63 -5.71 0.92 -0.48
CA ILE A 63 -7.09 1.28 -0.13
C ILE A 63 -7.92 1.56 -1.40
N ASP A 64 -7.36 2.33 -2.33
CA ASP A 64 -8.00 2.71 -3.60
C ASP A 64 -8.19 1.51 -4.56
N ASN A 65 -7.30 0.51 -4.49
CA ASN A 65 -7.40 -0.72 -5.29
C ASN A 65 -8.12 -1.87 -4.55
N GLY A 66 -8.63 -1.61 -3.34
CA GLY A 66 -9.57 -2.47 -2.62
C GLY A 66 -9.05 -3.87 -2.24
N ASP A 67 -9.90 -4.87 -2.48
CA ASP A 67 -9.79 -6.23 -1.91
C ASP A 67 -8.53 -7.00 -2.35
N ILE A 68 -8.01 -6.74 -3.56
CA ILE A 68 -6.82 -7.43 -4.11
C ILE A 68 -5.55 -6.92 -3.41
N GLY A 69 -5.43 -5.60 -3.25
CA GLY A 69 -4.30 -4.97 -2.57
C GLY A 69 -4.19 -5.42 -1.12
N PHE A 70 -5.32 -5.42 -0.39
CA PHE A 70 -5.33 -5.86 1.00
C PHE A 70 -4.99 -7.35 1.14
N THR A 71 -5.60 -8.20 0.32
CA THR A 71 -5.37 -9.65 0.40
C THR A 71 -3.89 -9.99 0.19
N LYS A 72 -3.23 -9.33 -0.76
CA LYS A 72 -1.81 -9.54 -1.03
C LYS A 72 -0.85 -8.88 -0.05
N LEU A 73 -1.31 -7.91 0.75
CA LEU A 73 -0.53 -7.38 1.86
C LEU A 73 -0.50 -8.35 3.05
N VAL A 74 -1.58 -9.12 3.25
CA VAL A 74 -1.78 -9.99 4.41
C VAL A 74 -1.33 -11.44 4.16
N GLU A 75 -1.40 -11.93 2.92
CA GLU A 75 -0.92 -13.27 2.49
C GLU A 75 0.61 -13.36 2.36
#